data_AF-A0A960R089-F1
#
_entry.id   AF-A0A960R089-F1
#
_cell.length_a   1.000
_cell.length_b   1.000
_cell.length_c   1.000
_cell.angle_alpha   90.00
_cell.angle_beta   90.00
_cell.angle_gamma   90.00
#
_symmetry.space_group_name_H-M   'P 1'
#
loop_
_entity.id
_entity.type
_entity.pdbx_description
1 polymer ?
#
loop_
_entity_poly.entity_id
_entity_poly.type
_entity_poly.pdbx_seq_one_letter_code
_entity_poly.pdbx_strand_id
1 'polypeptide(L)'
;MSSALSLKRVRDNTDHTHLTLENKRPYTSSKNVSSETRGEPLALKTDVPDLKEALDAICSYPESVNGIYVGFDFEMNLNLLAHRRLEKAYLCSSNPRELVLYDWISTHVQLHPSRIDFLAAFTEELSKESAYYLGATSSAREFIEQLSNPHYSWLYNDGLYEKVRDVYTKGGVIHGDMSLKENKTLLDLAQEARKNGQVFDVISLYGSEEMDSVDLENIEVLYTPHTLLVKPADSLFGVTLEVSQPLVSPPKSRLELFHALSSRSFSYSKSDFHGHPFLITTETGHPAVFEALSLKPQIEGGVYFGFAFEFNYHILAKRSFERAYICDIHPSMIALYSWVKEGVVATESREAFIQKFHEELFVNKERYFPDADEFTDEMLVGYLKDVFYHYSTYPYSWLKEDASYARVRNLYLDNRIEHLTLNLARDGGRIAEISQEVQRGKKFFDIVYITNIAEWVRFKDYDHYDTMVTNLQSLLSDKTTVVDSKRERPFKGYAHSRVTEGTLLPDFTFPFVYEEDLLRKYRRAHPQRRPVRQIFRLNSEA
;
A
#
# COMPACT_ATOMS: atom_id res chain seq x y z
N MET A 1 -34.01 38.82 3.11
CA MET A 1 -34.81 39.53 2.09
C MET A 1 -34.37 40.98 2.04
N SER A 2 -33.48 41.31 1.10
CA SER A 2 -33.03 42.67 0.82
C SER A 2 -32.37 42.64 -0.55
N SER A 3 -33.01 43.28 -1.53
CA SER A 3 -32.48 43.56 -2.85
C SER A 3 -31.72 44.89 -2.78
N ALA A 4 -30.40 44.83 -2.96
CA ALA A 4 -29.56 46.02 -3.09
C ALA A 4 -28.84 46.01 -4.44
N LEU A 5 -29.17 47.05 -5.22
CA LEU A 5 -28.47 47.50 -6.41
C LEU A 5 -27.00 47.80 -6.11
N SER A 6 -26.10 47.49 -7.05
CA SER A 6 -24.85 48.24 -7.17
C SER A 6 -24.60 48.61 -8.64
N LEU A 7 -24.51 49.92 -8.88
CA LEU A 7 -24.13 50.57 -10.12
C LEU A 7 -22.62 50.78 -10.10
N LYS A 8 -21.93 50.49 -11.21
CA LYS A 8 -20.59 51.05 -11.45
C LYS A 8 -20.59 51.79 -12.78
N ARG A 9 -20.53 53.12 -12.69
CA ARG A 9 -20.22 54.03 -13.81
C ARG A 9 -18.70 54.06 -13.98
N VAL A 10 -18.22 53.84 -15.20
CA VAL A 10 -16.92 54.33 -15.64
C VAL A 10 -17.21 55.40 -16.69
N ARG A 11 -16.69 56.61 -16.44
CA ARG A 11 -16.73 57.75 -17.37
C ARG A 11 -15.62 57.54 -18.40
N ASP A 12 -15.96 57.64 -19.69
CA ASP A 12 -15.00 58.00 -20.73
C ASP A 12 -15.47 59.28 -21.43
N ASN A 13 -14.49 60.14 -21.71
CA ASN A 13 -14.66 61.50 -22.22
C ASN A 13 -14.90 61.50 -23.73
N THR A 14 -16.14 61.32 -24.17
CA THR A 14 -16.67 61.94 -25.39
C THR A 14 -18.20 61.90 -25.35
N ASP A 15 -18.82 63.08 -25.36
CA ASP A 15 -20.26 63.28 -25.41
C ASP A 15 -20.87 62.61 -26.65
N HIS A 16 -21.74 61.62 -26.45
CA HIS A 16 -23.06 61.49 -27.10
C HIS A 16 -23.78 60.23 -26.56
N THR A 17 -24.91 60.47 -25.88
CA THR A 17 -25.76 59.46 -25.26
C THR A 17 -26.84 59.02 -26.25
N HIS A 18 -26.87 57.74 -26.64
CA HIS A 18 -28.05 57.14 -27.28
C HIS A 18 -28.43 55.82 -26.58
N LEU A 19 -29.64 55.83 -26.02
CA LEU A 19 -30.37 54.68 -25.47
C LEU A 19 -31.25 54.10 -26.58
N THR A 20 -31.25 52.78 -26.76
CA THR A 20 -32.38 52.08 -27.41
C THR A 20 -32.62 50.72 -26.76
N LEU A 21 -33.91 50.49 -26.48
CA LEU A 21 -34.54 49.33 -25.83
C LEU A 21 -34.98 48.27 -26.86
N GLU A 22 -34.97 47.02 -26.39
CA GLU A 22 -35.76 45.83 -26.74
C GLU A 22 -36.34 45.61 -28.16
N ASN A 23 -36.27 44.35 -28.63
CA ASN A 23 -37.50 43.65 -28.99
C ASN A 23 -37.39 42.12 -28.89
N LYS A 24 -38.27 41.54 -28.06
CA LYS A 24 -38.75 40.15 -28.15
C LYS A 24 -39.71 40.06 -29.35
N ARG A 25 -39.74 38.92 -30.07
CA ARG A 25 -40.91 38.03 -30.24
C ARG A 25 -40.72 36.94 -31.33
N PRO A 26 -41.58 35.91 -31.34
CA PRO A 26 -41.22 34.52 -31.62
C PRO A 26 -41.65 34.05 -33.01
N TYR A 27 -41.17 32.87 -33.43
CA TYR A 27 -41.86 32.09 -34.46
C TYR A 27 -41.88 30.60 -34.10
N THR A 28 -43.08 30.06 -34.22
CA THR A 28 -43.54 28.70 -33.91
C THR A 28 -43.52 27.79 -35.14
N SER A 29 -43.22 26.51 -34.91
CA SER A 29 -43.69 25.32 -35.66
C SER A 29 -43.16 25.16 -37.10
N SER A 30 -42.87 23.99 -37.66
CA SER A 30 -43.20 22.59 -37.32
C SER A 30 -42.38 21.66 -38.23
N LYS A 31 -42.21 20.41 -37.76
CA LYS A 31 -42.24 19.12 -38.50
C LYS A 31 -41.00 18.24 -38.28
N ASN A 32 -41.23 17.28 -37.38
CA ASN A 32 -40.93 15.84 -37.53
C ASN A 32 -39.69 15.48 -38.35
N VAL A 33 -38.60 15.22 -37.63
CA VAL A 33 -37.70 14.12 -37.98
C VAL A 33 -37.57 13.28 -36.71
N SER A 34 -37.71 11.98 -36.91
CA SER A 34 -37.72 10.89 -35.94
C SER A 34 -36.71 11.06 -34.81
N SER A 35 -37.19 10.79 -33.59
CA SER A 35 -36.36 10.49 -32.42
C SER A 35 -35.49 9.27 -32.73
N GLU A 36 -34.31 9.50 -33.31
CA GLU A 36 -33.18 8.62 -33.08
C GLU A 36 -32.87 8.70 -31.60
N THR A 37 -33.15 7.59 -30.91
CA THR A 37 -32.58 7.27 -29.62
C THR A 37 -31.10 7.62 -29.64
N ARG A 38 -30.73 8.73 -28.99
CA ARG A 38 -29.36 8.93 -28.53
C ARG A 38 -29.09 7.80 -27.56
N GLY A 39 -28.49 6.72 -28.07
CA GLY A 39 -27.94 5.67 -27.23
C GLY A 39 -26.96 6.34 -26.28
N GLU A 40 -27.16 6.14 -24.98
CA GLU A 40 -26.17 6.52 -23.99
C GLU A 40 -24.85 5.82 -24.36
N PRO A 41 -23.69 6.50 -24.22
CA PRO A 41 -22.40 5.90 -24.51
C PRO A 41 -22.23 4.63 -23.66
N LEU A 42 -22.03 3.48 -24.32
CA LEU A 42 -21.65 2.23 -23.66
C LEU A 42 -20.17 2.32 -23.25
N ALA A 43 -19.87 3.12 -22.22
CA ALA A 43 -18.59 3.04 -21.53
C ALA A 43 -18.66 1.82 -20.60
N LEU A 44 -17.94 0.74 -20.92
CA LEU A 44 -17.75 -0.35 -19.97
C LEU A 44 -16.83 0.16 -18.85
N LYS A 45 -17.40 0.39 -17.67
CA LYS A 45 -16.66 0.55 -16.42
C LYS A 45 -16.48 -0.84 -15.83
N THR A 46 -15.27 -1.39 -15.87
CA THR A 46 -14.96 -2.68 -15.24
C THR A 46 -14.09 -2.45 -14.01
N ASP A 47 -14.62 -2.85 -12.86
CA ASP A 47 -13.88 -3.00 -11.60
C ASP A 47 -13.12 -4.33 -11.69
N VAL A 48 -11.82 -4.28 -11.96
CA VAL A 48 -11.05 -5.50 -12.22
C VAL A 48 -10.06 -5.77 -11.08
N PRO A 49 -10.26 -6.82 -10.27
CA PRO A 49 -9.33 -7.20 -9.21
C PRO A 49 -8.11 -8.01 -9.71
N ASP A 50 -8.17 -8.62 -10.90
CA ASP A 50 -7.11 -9.49 -11.47
C ASP A 50 -6.71 -9.07 -12.90
N LEU A 51 -5.41 -9.00 -13.19
CA LEU A 51 -4.82 -8.78 -14.52
C LEU A 51 -5.49 -9.62 -15.61
N LYS A 52 -5.86 -10.87 -15.31
CA LYS A 52 -6.54 -11.75 -16.26
C LYS A 52 -7.88 -11.18 -16.72
N GLU A 53 -8.70 -10.71 -15.80
CA GLU A 53 -10.02 -10.17 -16.13
C GLU A 53 -9.92 -8.85 -16.92
N ALA A 54 -8.91 -8.01 -16.61
CA ALA A 54 -8.65 -6.79 -17.37
C ALA A 54 -8.26 -7.13 -18.82
N LEU A 55 -7.46 -8.18 -19.00
CA LEU A 55 -7.08 -8.67 -20.31
C LEU A 55 -8.23 -9.30 -21.08
N ASP A 56 -9.09 -10.09 -20.42
CA ASP A 56 -10.30 -10.65 -21.04
C ASP A 56 -11.25 -9.51 -21.48
N ALA A 57 -11.38 -8.45 -20.69
CA ALA A 57 -12.16 -7.25 -21.04
C ALA A 57 -11.54 -6.51 -22.25
N ILE A 58 -10.22 -6.25 -22.23
CA ILE A 58 -9.52 -5.57 -23.33
C ILE A 58 -9.56 -6.38 -24.63
N CYS A 59 -9.44 -7.71 -24.54
CA CYS A 59 -9.44 -8.58 -25.72
C CYS A 59 -10.85 -8.78 -26.30
N SER A 60 -11.90 -8.67 -25.47
CA SER A 60 -13.30 -8.77 -25.92
C SER A 60 -13.87 -7.44 -26.44
N TYR A 61 -13.29 -6.30 -26.07
CA TYR A 61 -13.71 -4.99 -26.56
C TYR A 61 -13.22 -4.74 -28.00
N PRO A 62 -14.06 -4.22 -28.93
CA PRO A 62 -13.62 -3.93 -30.29
C PRO A 62 -12.42 -2.97 -30.35
N GLU A 63 -11.47 -3.21 -31.24
CA GLU A 63 -10.35 -2.29 -31.47
C GLU A 63 -10.80 -1.07 -32.28
N SER A 64 -10.45 0.13 -31.80
CA SER A 64 -10.68 1.36 -32.53
C SER A 64 -9.68 1.53 -33.66
N VAL A 65 -10.17 1.90 -34.85
CA VAL A 65 -9.32 2.33 -35.95
C VAL A 65 -8.61 3.63 -35.53
N ASN A 66 -7.28 3.66 -35.63
CA ASN A 66 -6.43 4.75 -35.12
C ASN A 66 -6.55 4.99 -33.60
N GLY A 67 -6.78 3.90 -32.86
CA GLY A 67 -6.80 3.91 -31.40
C GLY A 67 -5.47 4.33 -30.79
N ILE A 68 -5.55 5.03 -29.65
CA ILE A 68 -4.42 5.36 -28.78
C ILE A 68 -4.61 4.67 -27.43
N TYR A 69 -3.54 4.07 -26.93
CA TYR A 69 -3.45 3.61 -25.54
C TYR A 69 -2.99 4.75 -24.62
N VAL A 70 -3.65 4.95 -23.48
CA VAL A 70 -3.16 5.85 -22.42
C VAL A 70 -3.10 5.04 -21.13
N GLY A 71 -1.93 4.91 -20.54
CA GLY A 71 -1.72 4.15 -19.31
C GLY A 71 -1.07 4.99 -18.24
N PHE A 72 -1.57 4.90 -17.01
CA PHE A 72 -0.93 5.47 -15.83
C PHE A 72 -0.27 4.36 -15.02
N ASP A 73 0.95 4.62 -14.53
CA ASP A 73 1.81 3.66 -13.80
C ASP A 73 2.47 2.58 -14.70
N PHE A 74 3.48 1.88 -14.19
CA PHE A 74 4.36 0.98 -14.92
C PHE A 74 3.80 -0.44 -15.12
N GLU A 75 3.33 -1.07 -14.04
CA GLU A 75 3.33 -2.53 -13.89
C GLU A 75 2.45 -3.27 -14.92
N MET A 76 1.24 -2.78 -15.17
CA MET A 76 0.28 -3.47 -16.03
C MET A 76 0.20 -2.91 -17.45
N ASN A 77 0.60 -1.67 -17.67
CA ASN A 77 0.31 -0.98 -18.93
C ASN A 77 0.99 -1.59 -20.16
N LEU A 78 2.19 -2.16 -20.00
CA LEU A 78 2.86 -2.86 -21.11
C LEU A 78 2.21 -4.21 -21.42
N ASN A 79 1.64 -4.89 -20.42
CA ASN A 79 0.86 -6.10 -20.66
C ASN A 79 -0.41 -5.76 -21.44
N LEU A 80 -1.19 -4.78 -20.96
CA LEU A 80 -2.43 -4.36 -21.62
C LEU A 80 -2.16 -3.86 -23.05
N LEU A 81 -1.08 -3.08 -23.26
CA LEU A 81 -0.65 -2.63 -24.58
C LEU A 81 -0.31 -3.82 -25.50
N ALA A 82 0.41 -4.84 -25.01
CA ALA A 82 0.80 -6.00 -25.82
C ALA A 82 -0.40 -6.81 -26.35
N HIS A 83 -1.54 -6.74 -25.66
CA HIS A 83 -2.76 -7.42 -26.06
C HIS A 83 -3.65 -6.61 -27.01
N ARG A 84 -3.29 -5.34 -27.31
CA ARG A 84 -3.95 -4.50 -28.29
C ARG A 84 -3.06 -4.20 -29.49
N ARG A 85 -3.64 -4.13 -30.69
CA ARG A 85 -2.90 -3.80 -31.93
C ARG A 85 -2.86 -2.29 -32.15
N LEU A 86 -2.32 -1.57 -31.18
CA LEU A 86 -2.26 -0.10 -31.22
C LEU A 86 -0.90 0.37 -31.71
N GLU A 87 -0.90 1.32 -32.63
CA GLU A 87 0.33 1.92 -33.17
C GLU A 87 0.88 3.03 -32.27
N LYS A 88 0.08 3.51 -31.32
CA LYS A 88 0.44 4.64 -30.45
C LYS A 88 0.01 4.42 -28.99
N ALA A 89 0.93 4.68 -28.07
CA ALA A 89 0.71 4.58 -26.63
C ALA A 89 1.33 5.78 -25.88
N TYR A 90 0.63 6.26 -24.86
CA TYR A 90 1.12 7.24 -23.90
C TYR A 90 1.21 6.55 -22.54
N LEU A 91 2.44 6.37 -22.06
CA LEU A 91 2.72 5.78 -20.75
C LEU A 91 3.10 6.90 -19.80
N CYS A 92 2.26 7.11 -18.80
CA CYS A 92 2.22 8.30 -17.98
C CYS A 92 2.53 7.92 -16.54
N SER A 93 3.38 8.71 -15.88
CA SER A 93 3.61 8.56 -14.45
C SER A 93 4.02 9.89 -13.84
N SER A 94 3.55 10.16 -12.62
CA SER A 94 4.07 11.23 -11.77
C SER A 94 5.27 10.76 -10.94
N ASN A 95 5.57 9.45 -10.93
CA ASN A 95 6.73 8.85 -10.28
C ASN A 95 7.96 8.92 -11.22
N PRO A 96 8.99 9.69 -10.89
CA PRO A 96 10.18 9.84 -11.72
C PRO A 96 10.95 8.53 -11.92
N ARG A 97 10.85 7.56 -11.00
CA ARG A 97 11.54 6.26 -11.10
C ARG A 97 10.97 5.43 -12.24
N GLU A 98 9.65 5.41 -12.37
CA GLU A 98 8.96 4.71 -13.47
C GLU A 98 9.29 5.34 -14.82
N LEU A 99 9.39 6.67 -14.89
CA LEU A 99 9.81 7.35 -16.12
C LEU A 99 11.23 6.95 -16.55
N VAL A 100 12.15 6.78 -15.59
CA VAL A 100 13.51 6.29 -15.90
C VAL A 100 13.46 4.84 -16.38
N LEU A 101 12.65 4.00 -15.73
CA LEU A 101 12.47 2.61 -16.10
C LEU A 101 11.89 2.47 -17.52
N TYR A 102 10.88 3.28 -17.85
CA TYR A 102 10.33 3.35 -19.18
C TYR A 102 11.38 3.74 -20.23
N ASP A 103 12.22 4.74 -19.94
CA ASP A 103 13.30 5.13 -20.84
C ASP A 103 14.34 4.04 -21.06
N TRP A 104 14.68 3.33 -19.98
CA TRP A 104 15.53 2.16 -20.06
C TRP A 104 14.90 1.10 -20.97
N ILE A 105 13.61 0.81 -20.78
CA ILE A 105 12.87 -0.19 -21.58
C ILE A 105 12.78 0.21 -23.04
N SER A 106 12.44 1.47 -23.34
CA SER A 106 12.39 1.97 -24.72
C SER A 106 13.72 1.78 -25.42
N THR A 107 14.84 2.00 -24.72
CA THR A 107 16.17 1.82 -25.31
C THR A 107 16.45 0.34 -25.53
N HIS A 108 16.24 -0.49 -24.50
CA HIS A 108 16.70 -1.88 -24.51
C HIS A 108 15.79 -2.81 -25.30
N VAL A 109 14.47 -2.56 -25.34
CA VAL A 109 13.56 -3.37 -26.17
C VAL A 109 13.92 -3.24 -27.65
N GLN A 110 14.41 -2.08 -28.08
CA GLN A 110 14.88 -1.85 -29.46
C GLN A 110 16.23 -2.52 -29.74
N LEU A 111 17.11 -2.60 -28.73
CA LEU A 111 18.45 -3.20 -28.84
C LEU A 111 18.45 -4.73 -28.78
N HIS A 112 17.41 -5.33 -28.20
CA HIS A 112 17.32 -6.77 -28.00
C HIS A 112 16.19 -7.36 -28.84
N PRO A 113 16.47 -7.96 -30.01
CA PRO A 113 15.43 -8.62 -30.80
C PRO A 113 14.83 -9.83 -30.07
N SER A 114 15.62 -10.53 -29.24
CA SER A 114 15.14 -11.66 -28.47
C SER A 114 14.57 -11.22 -27.12
N ARG A 115 13.37 -11.71 -26.79
CA ARG A 115 12.78 -11.57 -25.45
C ARG A 115 13.73 -12.07 -24.35
N ILE A 116 14.42 -13.18 -24.59
CA ILE A 116 15.33 -13.78 -23.60
C ILE A 116 16.53 -12.86 -23.36
N ASP A 117 17.08 -12.25 -24.41
CA ASP A 117 18.22 -11.33 -24.29
C ASP A 117 17.81 -10.05 -23.58
N PHE A 118 16.62 -9.54 -23.88
CA PHE A 118 16.03 -8.41 -23.17
C PHE A 118 15.82 -8.74 -21.69
N LEU A 119 15.21 -9.88 -21.37
CA LEU A 119 14.93 -10.27 -20.01
C LEU A 119 16.23 -10.47 -19.21
N ALA A 120 17.27 -11.01 -19.82
CA ALA A 120 18.59 -11.12 -19.20
C ALA A 120 19.18 -9.73 -18.88
N ALA A 121 19.18 -8.80 -19.85
CA ALA A 121 19.65 -7.43 -19.65
C ALA A 121 18.82 -6.69 -18.59
N PHE A 122 17.50 -6.87 -18.61
CA PHE A 122 16.57 -6.26 -17.66
C PHE A 122 16.78 -6.78 -16.24
N THR A 123 16.95 -8.09 -16.08
CA THR A 123 17.27 -8.72 -14.78
C THR A 123 18.60 -8.22 -14.24
N GLU A 124 19.61 -8.08 -15.11
CA GLU A 124 20.93 -7.56 -14.73
C GLU A 124 20.84 -6.09 -14.29
N GLU A 125 20.13 -5.25 -15.04
CA GLU A 125 19.93 -3.84 -14.68
C GLU A 125 19.18 -3.70 -13.36
N LEU A 126 18.06 -4.40 -13.21
CA LEU A 126 17.30 -4.41 -11.95
C LEU A 126 18.14 -4.94 -10.79
N SER A 127 19.08 -5.86 -11.03
CA SER A 127 19.97 -6.34 -9.97
C SER A 127 21.01 -5.29 -9.56
N LYS A 128 21.54 -4.50 -10.51
CA LYS A 128 22.51 -3.42 -10.25
C LYS A 128 21.88 -2.24 -9.51
N GLU A 129 20.66 -1.89 -9.90
CA GLU A 129 19.98 -0.65 -9.52
C GLU A 129 18.59 -0.94 -8.90
N SER A 130 18.42 -2.10 -8.24
CA SER A 130 17.15 -2.53 -7.62
C SER A 130 16.57 -1.46 -6.69
N ALA A 131 17.41 -0.85 -5.86
CA ALA A 131 17.02 0.21 -4.95
C ALA A 131 16.58 1.50 -5.67
N TYR A 132 17.01 1.69 -6.92
CA TYR A 132 16.69 2.86 -7.74
C TYR A 132 15.36 2.68 -8.49
N TYR A 133 15.14 1.52 -9.11
CA TYR A 133 13.93 1.25 -9.92
C TYR A 133 12.74 0.72 -9.10
N LEU A 134 12.98 -0.12 -8.10
CA LEU A 134 11.94 -0.94 -7.44
C LEU A 134 11.52 -0.41 -6.06
N GLY A 135 12.11 0.71 -5.63
CA GLY A 135 12.02 1.14 -4.24
C GLY A 135 12.73 0.18 -3.29
N ALA A 136 12.50 0.34 -1.99
CA ALA A 136 13.26 -0.37 -0.94
C ALA A 136 12.72 -1.77 -0.60
N THR A 137 11.58 -2.19 -1.18
CA THR A 137 10.77 -3.32 -0.69
C THR A 137 10.74 -4.55 -1.60
N SER A 138 11.13 -4.44 -2.87
CA SER A 138 11.03 -5.54 -3.84
C SER A 138 12.40 -5.91 -4.39
N SER A 139 12.77 -7.19 -4.32
CA SER A 139 13.95 -7.68 -5.05
C SER A 139 13.67 -7.65 -6.56
N ALA A 140 14.71 -7.54 -7.38
CA ALA A 140 14.59 -7.65 -8.84
C ALA A 140 13.84 -8.91 -9.27
N ARG A 141 14.07 -10.00 -8.52
CA ARG A 141 13.40 -11.28 -8.73
C ARG A 141 11.92 -11.23 -8.37
N GLU A 142 11.55 -10.72 -7.19
CA GLU A 142 10.15 -10.59 -6.79
C GLU A 142 9.39 -9.64 -7.72
N PHE A 143 9.99 -8.53 -8.15
CA PHE A 143 9.37 -7.62 -9.11
C PHE A 143 9.16 -8.27 -10.47
N ILE A 144 10.15 -9.02 -10.96
CA ILE A 144 9.99 -9.81 -12.18
C ILE A 144 8.88 -10.86 -11.96
N GLU A 145 8.89 -11.60 -10.85
CA GLU A 145 7.88 -12.60 -10.48
C GLU A 145 6.46 -12.00 -10.34
N GLN A 146 6.32 -10.77 -9.84
CA GLN A 146 5.06 -10.00 -9.80
C GLN A 146 4.59 -9.61 -11.21
N LEU A 147 5.51 -9.19 -12.07
CA LEU A 147 5.26 -8.99 -13.51
C LEU A 147 5.02 -10.32 -14.27
N SER A 148 5.20 -11.48 -13.61
CA SER A 148 5.19 -12.82 -14.20
C SER A 148 3.87 -13.56 -13.96
N ASN A 149 2.84 -13.22 -14.72
CA ASN A 149 1.91 -14.28 -15.12
C ASN A 149 2.40 -14.86 -16.46
N PRO A 150 2.92 -16.09 -16.51
CA PRO A 150 3.52 -16.66 -17.72
C PRO A 150 2.55 -16.76 -18.89
N HIS A 151 1.24 -16.69 -18.65
CA HIS A 151 0.21 -16.75 -19.68
C HIS A 151 -0.09 -15.39 -20.33
N TYR A 152 0.20 -14.28 -19.64
CA TYR A 152 -0.30 -12.96 -20.04
C TYR A 152 0.79 -11.89 -20.18
N SER A 153 1.98 -12.15 -19.63
CA SER A 153 3.05 -11.17 -19.57
C SER A 153 3.85 -11.07 -20.88
N TRP A 154 4.08 -9.85 -21.36
CA TRP A 154 4.93 -9.61 -22.53
C TRP A 154 6.39 -10.03 -22.30
N LEU A 155 6.83 -10.10 -21.04
CA LEU A 155 8.16 -10.60 -20.66
C LEU A 155 8.30 -12.12 -20.79
N TYR A 156 7.20 -12.87 -20.91
CA TYR A 156 7.19 -14.35 -20.95
C TYR A 156 6.64 -14.95 -22.24
N ASN A 157 6.10 -14.13 -23.14
CA ASN A 157 5.53 -14.58 -24.41
C ASN A 157 6.20 -13.85 -25.58
N ASP A 158 6.89 -14.61 -26.44
CA ASP A 158 7.64 -14.03 -27.58
C ASP A 158 6.73 -13.22 -28.52
N GLY A 159 5.49 -13.67 -28.75
CA GLY A 159 4.54 -12.95 -29.60
C GLY A 159 4.08 -11.61 -29.01
N LEU A 160 3.88 -11.56 -27.69
CA LEU A 160 3.54 -10.31 -26.99
C LEU A 160 4.75 -9.37 -26.90
N TYR A 161 5.94 -9.92 -26.64
CA TYR A 161 7.20 -9.19 -26.67
C TYR A 161 7.42 -8.49 -28.02
N GLU A 162 7.26 -9.22 -29.12
CA GLU A 162 7.40 -8.69 -30.48
C GLU A 162 6.44 -7.54 -30.76
N LYS A 163 5.19 -7.61 -30.27
CA LYS A 163 4.23 -6.51 -30.39
C LYS A 163 4.69 -5.27 -29.62
N VAL A 164 5.10 -5.42 -28.36
CA VAL A 164 5.62 -4.30 -27.56
C VAL A 164 6.82 -3.69 -28.26
N ARG A 165 7.77 -4.53 -28.69
CA ARG A 165 8.97 -4.08 -29.42
C ARG A 165 8.60 -3.32 -30.68
N ASP A 166 7.67 -3.82 -31.49
CA ASP A 166 7.23 -3.19 -32.74
C ASP A 166 6.67 -1.77 -32.52
N VAL A 167 5.87 -1.57 -31.46
CA VAL A 167 5.37 -0.24 -31.12
C VAL A 167 6.52 0.69 -30.71
N TYR A 168 7.49 0.20 -29.92
CA TYR A 168 8.66 0.99 -29.52
C TYR A 168 9.60 1.33 -30.69
N THR A 169 9.91 0.36 -31.57
CA THR A 169 10.82 0.58 -32.72
C THR A 169 10.22 1.52 -33.76
N LYS A 170 8.89 1.58 -33.85
CA LYS A 170 8.18 2.57 -34.69
C LYS A 170 8.07 3.95 -34.03
N GLY A 171 8.55 4.13 -32.79
CA GLY A 171 8.40 5.36 -32.04
C GLY A 171 6.96 5.64 -31.59
N GLY A 172 6.14 4.58 -31.52
CA GLY A 172 4.73 4.66 -31.14
C GLY A 172 4.50 4.89 -29.65
N VAL A 173 5.50 4.66 -28.79
CA VAL A 173 5.38 4.87 -27.34
C VAL A 173 5.95 6.22 -26.92
N ILE A 174 5.16 7.00 -26.19
CA ILE A 174 5.55 8.30 -25.61
C ILE A 174 5.47 8.20 -24.09
N HIS A 175 6.57 8.50 -23.41
CA HIS A 175 6.61 8.59 -21.95
C HIS A 175 6.37 10.01 -21.47
N GLY A 176 5.45 10.20 -20.53
CA GLY A 176 5.06 11.51 -20.05
C GLY A 176 5.06 11.64 -18.53
N ASP A 177 5.68 12.70 -18.03
CA ASP A 177 5.45 13.21 -16.67
C ASP A 177 4.04 13.82 -16.61
N MET A 178 3.09 13.03 -16.15
CA MET A 178 1.68 13.38 -16.11
C MET A 178 1.04 12.83 -14.83
N SER A 179 0.49 13.74 -14.04
CA SER A 179 -0.34 13.44 -12.88
C SER A 179 -1.81 13.47 -13.29
N LEU A 180 -2.60 12.51 -12.81
CA LEU A 180 -4.05 12.49 -12.97
C LEU A 180 -4.73 13.65 -12.23
N LYS A 181 -4.11 14.16 -11.16
CA LYS A 181 -4.57 15.38 -10.45
C LYS A 181 -4.56 16.61 -11.35
N GLU A 182 -3.65 16.65 -12.33
CA GLU A 182 -3.56 17.73 -13.32
C GLU A 182 -4.28 17.37 -14.63
N ASN A 183 -5.61 17.28 -14.59
CA ASN A 183 -6.50 16.94 -15.72
C ASN A 183 -6.17 17.68 -17.05
N LYS A 184 -5.58 18.88 -16.97
CA LYS A 184 -5.20 19.68 -18.13
C LYS A 184 -4.36 18.90 -19.16
N THR A 185 -3.40 18.09 -18.73
CA THR A 185 -2.49 17.40 -19.67
C THR A 185 -3.23 16.29 -20.44
N LEU A 186 -4.13 15.58 -19.77
CA LEU A 186 -4.96 14.55 -20.41
C LEU A 186 -5.99 15.16 -21.37
N LEU A 187 -6.55 16.33 -21.03
CA LEU A 187 -7.40 17.12 -21.92
C LEU A 187 -6.64 17.60 -23.16
N ASP A 188 -5.44 18.13 -22.99
CA ASP A 188 -4.59 18.57 -24.10
C ASP A 188 -4.26 17.40 -25.04
N LEU A 189 -3.96 16.22 -24.47
CA LEU A 189 -3.72 15.00 -25.21
C LEU A 189 -4.95 14.54 -26.01
N ALA A 190 -6.13 14.58 -25.39
CA ALA A 190 -7.37 14.21 -26.07
C ALA A 190 -7.72 15.18 -27.21
N GLN A 191 -7.45 16.47 -27.04
CA GLN A 191 -7.62 17.47 -28.10
C GLN A 191 -6.66 17.21 -29.27
N GLU A 192 -5.41 16.87 -28.99
CA GLU A 192 -4.43 16.51 -30.02
C GLU A 192 -4.82 15.23 -30.76
N ALA A 193 -5.21 14.17 -30.03
CA ALA A 193 -5.70 12.93 -30.61
C ALA A 193 -6.85 13.19 -31.61
N ARG A 194 -7.85 13.99 -31.19
CA ARG A 194 -8.97 14.39 -32.05
C ARG A 194 -8.52 15.15 -33.29
N LYS A 195 -7.55 16.07 -33.17
CA LYS A 195 -7.00 16.81 -34.33
C LYS A 195 -6.34 15.88 -35.35
N ASN A 196 -5.73 14.79 -34.87
CA ASN A 196 -5.04 13.80 -35.70
C ASN A 196 -5.97 12.68 -36.21
N GLY A 197 -7.28 12.78 -35.98
CA GLY A 197 -8.23 11.72 -36.35
C GLY A 197 -8.02 10.42 -35.56
N GLN A 198 -7.44 10.53 -34.37
CA GLN A 198 -7.22 9.43 -33.44
C GLN A 198 -8.27 9.45 -32.34
N VAL A 199 -8.53 8.30 -31.74
CA VAL A 199 -9.44 8.15 -30.59
C VAL A 199 -8.72 7.44 -29.46
N PHE A 200 -9.07 7.77 -28.22
CA PHE A 200 -8.61 6.97 -27.08
C PHE A 200 -9.32 5.62 -27.12
N ASP A 201 -8.54 4.56 -27.31
CA ASP A 201 -9.05 3.19 -27.38
C ASP A 201 -9.09 2.57 -25.99
N VAL A 202 -8.00 2.73 -25.22
CA VAL A 202 -7.91 2.29 -23.83
C VAL A 202 -7.33 3.41 -22.98
N ILE A 203 -7.97 3.70 -21.85
CA ILE A 203 -7.40 4.48 -20.75
C ILE A 203 -7.29 3.55 -19.54
N SER A 204 -6.08 3.23 -19.12
CA SER A 204 -5.80 2.40 -17.95
C SER A 204 -5.37 3.29 -16.79
N LEU A 205 -6.15 3.26 -15.71
CA LEU A 205 -5.86 3.93 -14.44
C LEU A 205 -5.30 2.95 -13.40
N TYR A 206 -4.93 1.75 -13.83
CA TYR A 206 -4.49 0.67 -12.96
C TYR A 206 -3.15 1.00 -12.29
N GLY A 207 -3.04 0.82 -10.97
CA GLY A 207 -1.82 1.09 -10.19
C GLY A 207 -1.69 2.53 -9.68
N SER A 208 -2.37 3.49 -10.30
CA SER A 208 -2.23 4.90 -9.92
C SER A 208 -2.71 5.19 -8.49
N GLU A 209 -1.76 5.44 -7.58
CA GLU A 209 -2.00 5.94 -6.21
C GLU A 209 -2.81 7.25 -6.16
N GLU A 210 -2.88 7.98 -7.28
CA GLU A 210 -3.65 9.23 -7.37
C GLU A 210 -5.15 9.02 -7.51
N MET A 211 -5.64 7.80 -7.77
CA MET A 211 -7.04 7.48 -8.06
C MET A 211 -8.03 8.01 -7.02
N ASP A 212 -7.70 7.93 -5.73
CA ASP A 212 -8.57 8.38 -4.63
C ASP A 212 -8.82 9.90 -4.62
N SER A 213 -8.01 10.65 -5.38
CA SER A 213 -8.06 12.11 -5.46
C SER A 213 -8.49 12.65 -6.82
N VAL A 214 -8.82 11.76 -7.77
CA VAL A 214 -9.19 12.12 -9.13
C VAL A 214 -10.69 12.35 -9.24
N ASP A 215 -11.06 13.53 -9.71
CA ASP A 215 -12.43 13.83 -10.11
C ASP A 215 -12.76 13.09 -11.42
N LEU A 216 -13.52 11.99 -11.33
CA LEU A 216 -13.86 11.16 -12.47
C LEU A 216 -14.83 11.86 -13.45
N GLU A 217 -15.61 12.84 -13.01
CA GLU A 217 -16.51 13.62 -13.90
C GLU A 217 -15.69 14.38 -14.96
N ASN A 218 -14.48 14.75 -14.60
CA ASN A 218 -13.53 15.45 -15.44
C ASN A 218 -12.85 14.52 -16.49
N ILE A 219 -12.75 13.22 -16.18
CA ILE A 219 -12.31 12.18 -17.14
C ILE A 219 -13.50 11.74 -18.01
N GLU A 220 -14.73 11.82 -17.52
CA GLU A 220 -15.94 11.49 -18.27
C GLU A 220 -16.13 12.29 -19.57
N VAL A 221 -15.65 13.53 -19.58
CA VAL A 221 -15.65 14.41 -20.77
C VAL A 221 -14.75 13.89 -21.91
N LEU A 222 -13.85 12.96 -21.60
CA LEU A 222 -12.94 12.34 -22.55
C LEU A 222 -13.53 11.10 -23.23
N TYR A 223 -14.61 10.52 -22.69
CA TYR A 223 -15.18 9.29 -23.21
C TYR A 223 -15.83 9.50 -24.57
N THR A 224 -15.42 8.65 -25.50
CA THR A 224 -16.22 8.35 -26.68
C THR A 224 -16.84 6.96 -26.49
N PRO A 225 -17.91 6.60 -27.21
CA PRO A 225 -18.46 5.24 -27.19
C PRO A 225 -17.48 4.13 -27.58
N HIS A 226 -16.24 4.48 -27.98
CA HIS A 226 -15.17 3.61 -28.43
C HIS A 226 -14.00 3.53 -27.43
N THR A 227 -14.13 4.12 -26.25
CA THR A 227 -13.07 4.16 -25.23
C THR A 227 -13.36 3.16 -24.11
N LEU A 228 -12.44 2.22 -23.89
CA LEU A 228 -12.45 1.33 -22.74
C LEU A 228 -11.68 1.96 -21.56
N LEU A 229 -12.34 2.06 -20.40
CA LEU A 229 -11.71 2.50 -19.16
C LEU A 229 -11.43 1.29 -18.27
N VAL A 230 -10.16 1.12 -17.87
CA VAL A 230 -9.74 0.05 -16.97
C VAL A 230 -9.34 0.65 -15.61
N LYS A 231 -9.98 0.22 -14.52
CA LYS A 231 -9.72 0.69 -13.15
C LYS A 231 -9.65 -0.45 -12.12
N PRO A 232 -8.93 -0.28 -10.99
CA PRO A 232 -8.93 -1.25 -9.89
C PRO A 232 -10.32 -1.40 -9.25
N ALA A 233 -10.63 -2.61 -8.79
CA ALA A 233 -11.94 -2.95 -8.22
C ALA A 233 -12.29 -2.22 -6.91
N ASP A 234 -11.28 -1.82 -6.13
CA ASP A 234 -11.48 -1.19 -4.81
C ASP A 234 -11.68 0.34 -4.88
N SER A 235 -11.74 0.93 -6.08
CA SER A 235 -12.10 2.33 -6.24
C SER A 235 -13.59 2.53 -5.89
N LEU A 236 -13.88 3.42 -4.94
CA LEU A 236 -15.18 3.69 -4.25
C LEU A 236 -16.43 4.01 -5.13
N PHE A 237 -16.43 3.69 -6.42
CA PHE A 237 -17.53 3.91 -7.37
C PHE A 237 -17.83 2.61 -8.14
N GLY A 238 -18.68 1.76 -7.57
CA GLY A 238 -18.97 0.41 -8.07
C GLY A 238 -20.01 0.34 -9.19
N VAL A 239 -19.80 -0.62 -10.10
CA VAL A 239 -20.87 -1.38 -10.78
C VAL A 239 -20.40 -2.82 -10.97
N THR A 240 -21.06 -3.78 -10.30
CA THR A 240 -20.74 -5.22 -10.34
C THR A 240 -21.56 -5.96 -11.41
N LEU A 241 -20.95 -6.91 -12.13
CA LEU A 241 -21.63 -7.89 -12.98
C LEU A 241 -21.51 -9.29 -12.34
N GLU A 242 -22.63 -9.89 -11.93
CA GLU A 242 -22.67 -11.26 -11.40
C GLU A 242 -22.69 -12.31 -12.52
N VAL A 243 -21.83 -13.34 -12.42
CA VAL A 243 -21.96 -14.61 -13.17
C VAL A 243 -21.78 -15.78 -12.22
N SER A 244 -22.67 -16.77 -12.30
CA SER A 244 -22.87 -17.85 -11.33
C SER A 244 -22.38 -19.25 -11.78
N GLN A 245 -21.49 -19.86 -10.96
CA GLN A 245 -21.26 -21.30 -10.60
C GLN A 245 -21.13 -22.42 -11.69
N PRO A 246 -20.68 -23.71 -11.43
CA PRO A 246 -20.48 -24.44 -10.14
C PRO A 246 -19.22 -25.37 -9.95
N LEU A 247 -19.17 -25.93 -8.73
CA LEU A 247 -18.30 -26.91 -8.03
C LEU A 247 -17.71 -28.14 -8.77
N VAL A 248 -16.51 -28.57 -8.33
CA VAL A 248 -15.98 -29.95 -8.45
C VAL A 248 -15.29 -30.41 -7.15
N SER A 249 -15.41 -31.70 -6.85
CA SER A 249 -15.19 -32.44 -5.59
C SER A 249 -13.73 -32.75 -5.18
N PRO A 250 -13.44 -33.09 -3.90
CA PRO A 250 -12.07 -33.25 -3.38
C PRO A 250 -11.52 -34.70 -3.47
N PRO A 251 -10.18 -34.88 -3.48
CA PRO A 251 -9.53 -36.20 -3.43
C PRO A 251 -9.40 -36.78 -2.02
N LYS A 252 -9.12 -38.09 -1.98
CA LYS A 252 -9.21 -38.99 -0.82
C LYS A 252 -7.93 -39.01 0.03
N SER A 253 -8.14 -38.75 1.32
CA SER A 253 -7.30 -38.99 2.51
C SER A 253 -6.12 -38.04 2.79
N ARG A 254 -6.29 -37.24 3.85
CA ARG A 254 -5.35 -36.27 4.44
C ARG A 254 -3.98 -36.84 4.89
N LEU A 255 -3.84 -38.16 4.96
CA LEU A 255 -2.70 -38.81 5.61
C LEU A 255 -1.48 -38.98 4.68
N GLU A 256 -1.69 -39.08 3.37
CA GLU A 256 -0.60 -39.24 2.38
C GLU A 256 0.06 -37.89 2.04
N LEU A 257 -0.71 -36.79 2.08
CA LEU A 257 -0.20 -35.42 1.92
C LEU A 257 0.77 -35.04 3.06
N PHE A 258 0.49 -35.51 4.28
CA PHE A 258 1.23 -35.19 5.50
C PHE A 258 2.70 -35.65 5.48
N HIS A 259 3.00 -36.79 4.84
CA HIS A 259 4.37 -37.30 4.76
C HIS A 259 5.20 -36.64 3.66
N ALA A 260 4.59 -36.21 2.55
CA ALA A 260 5.29 -35.59 1.43
C ALA A 260 5.79 -34.16 1.73
N LEU A 261 5.07 -33.42 2.58
CA LEU A 261 5.30 -31.99 2.81
C LEU A 261 6.31 -31.67 3.91
N SER A 262 6.77 -32.66 4.67
CA SER A 262 7.69 -32.50 5.80
C SER A 262 9.15 -32.16 5.43
N SER A 263 9.45 -31.96 4.14
CA SER A 263 10.83 -31.83 3.62
C SER A 263 11.16 -30.49 2.94
N ARG A 264 10.26 -29.49 2.99
CA ARG A 264 10.48 -28.19 2.30
C ARG A 264 10.47 -27.02 3.26
N SER A 265 11.52 -26.20 3.19
CA SER A 265 11.61 -24.88 3.79
C SER A 265 10.90 -23.87 2.89
N PHE A 266 9.90 -23.15 3.41
CA PHE A 266 9.19 -22.10 2.69
C PHE A 266 9.67 -20.72 3.17
N SER A 267 9.86 -19.78 2.24
CA SER A 267 10.06 -18.36 2.54
C SER A 267 8.77 -17.62 2.20
N TYR A 268 8.18 -16.94 3.17
CA TYR A 268 6.91 -16.23 3.03
C TYR A 268 7.11 -14.74 2.68
N SER A 269 6.38 -14.26 1.68
CA SER A 269 6.23 -12.84 1.33
C SER A 269 5.29 -12.15 2.32
N LYS A 270 5.59 -10.90 2.70
CA LYS A 270 4.91 -10.13 3.77
C LYS A 270 3.65 -9.38 3.31
N SER A 271 3.30 -9.37 2.03
CA SER A 271 2.23 -8.52 1.47
C SER A 271 0.81 -8.99 1.77
N ASP A 272 0.61 -10.23 2.20
CA ASP A 272 -0.71 -10.88 2.11
C ASP A 272 -1.42 -11.01 3.47
N PHE A 273 -1.05 -10.20 4.47
CA PHE A 273 -1.59 -10.32 5.84
C PHE A 273 -2.41 -9.10 6.24
N HIS A 274 -3.49 -8.81 5.52
CA HIS A 274 -4.53 -7.92 6.04
C HIS A 274 -5.39 -8.74 7.03
N GLY A 275 -5.56 -8.26 8.27
CA GLY A 275 -6.50 -8.84 9.24
C GLY A 275 -5.97 -9.86 10.26
N HIS A 276 -4.75 -10.40 10.07
CA HIS A 276 -4.23 -11.50 10.88
C HIS A 276 -3.42 -11.07 12.13
N PRO A 277 -3.49 -11.84 13.24
CA PRO A 277 -2.70 -11.58 14.42
C PRO A 277 -1.22 -11.91 14.18
N PHE A 278 -0.36 -10.93 14.42
CA PHE A 278 1.08 -11.11 14.41
C PHE A 278 1.53 -11.79 15.71
N LEU A 279 1.68 -13.11 15.67
CA LEU A 279 2.04 -13.93 16.83
C LEU A 279 3.53 -13.85 17.17
N ILE A 280 4.36 -13.50 16.20
CA ILE A 280 5.80 -13.28 16.37
C ILE A 280 6.17 -11.91 15.80
N THR A 281 7.07 -11.21 16.48
CA THR A 281 7.61 -9.96 15.94
C THR A 281 8.68 -10.26 14.89
N THR A 282 8.75 -9.40 13.88
CA THR A 282 9.84 -9.44 12.88
C THR A 282 10.97 -8.48 13.19
N GLU A 283 10.94 -7.87 14.37
CA GLU A 283 11.98 -6.97 14.84
C GLU A 283 13.25 -7.73 15.22
N THR A 284 14.39 -7.07 15.01
CA THR A 284 15.72 -7.58 15.35
C THR A 284 16.31 -6.76 16.51
N GLY A 285 17.47 -7.14 17.06
CA GLY A 285 18.15 -6.32 18.08
C GLY A 285 17.65 -6.51 19.52
N HIS A 286 16.65 -7.36 19.76
CA HIS A 286 16.19 -7.67 21.12
C HIS A 286 17.29 -8.06 22.13
N PRO A 287 18.35 -8.84 21.77
CA PRO A 287 19.42 -9.17 22.73
C PRO A 287 20.10 -7.90 23.29
N ALA A 288 20.37 -6.92 22.42
CA ALA A 288 20.97 -5.65 22.81
C ALA A 288 20.00 -4.80 23.65
N VAL A 289 18.69 -4.86 23.35
CA VAL A 289 17.66 -4.23 24.20
C VAL A 289 17.66 -4.85 25.59
N PHE A 290 17.67 -6.18 25.72
CA PHE A 290 17.70 -6.84 27.04
C PHE A 290 18.99 -6.54 27.81
N GLU A 291 20.13 -6.50 27.13
CA GLU A 291 21.39 -6.08 27.73
C GLU A 291 21.29 -4.64 28.26
N ALA A 292 20.84 -3.69 27.44
CA ALA A 292 20.66 -2.30 27.85
C ALA A 292 19.66 -2.14 29.01
N LEU A 293 18.53 -2.86 28.97
CA LEU A 293 17.53 -2.86 30.04
C LEU A 293 18.08 -3.46 31.35
N SER A 294 18.97 -4.45 31.27
CA SER A 294 19.62 -5.05 32.45
C SER A 294 20.57 -4.09 33.16
N LEU A 295 21.13 -3.13 32.43
CA LEU A 295 22.00 -2.08 32.98
C LEU A 295 21.21 -0.91 33.59
N LYS A 296 19.92 -0.77 33.24
CA LYS A 296 19.08 0.30 33.77
C LYS A 296 18.37 -0.14 35.06
N PRO A 297 18.46 0.65 36.15
CA PRO A 297 17.78 0.34 37.39
C PRO A 297 16.27 0.26 37.16
N GLN A 298 15.62 -0.72 37.80
CA GLN A 298 14.17 -0.84 37.78
C GLN A 298 13.52 0.24 38.63
N ILE A 299 12.49 0.89 38.09
CA ILE A 299 11.67 1.81 38.88
C ILE A 299 10.81 0.97 39.83
N GLU A 300 10.95 1.20 41.14
CA GLU A 300 10.08 0.60 42.14
C GLU A 300 8.63 1.05 41.91
N GLY A 301 7.70 0.10 41.83
CA GLY A 301 6.31 0.41 41.44
C GLY A 301 6.16 0.85 39.96
N GLY A 302 7.16 0.58 39.13
CA GLY A 302 7.16 0.94 37.71
C GLY A 302 6.02 0.29 36.94
N VAL A 303 5.44 1.06 36.01
CA VAL A 303 4.38 0.62 35.10
C VAL A 303 4.97 0.36 33.72
N TYR A 304 4.54 -0.73 33.08
CA TYR A 304 4.86 -1.04 31.69
C TYR A 304 3.73 -0.54 30.77
N PHE A 305 4.11 0.05 29.64
CA PHE A 305 3.19 0.39 28.55
C PHE A 305 3.81 -0.10 27.24
N GLY A 306 3.12 -0.92 26.48
CA GLY A 306 3.69 -1.46 25.25
C GLY A 306 2.67 -1.79 24.17
N PHE A 307 3.13 -1.80 22.92
CA PHE A 307 2.32 -2.14 21.75
C PHE A 307 2.69 -3.49 21.15
N ALA A 308 1.76 -4.13 20.44
CA ALA A 308 1.89 -5.42 19.78
C ALA A 308 1.96 -6.62 20.75
N PHE A 309 2.16 -7.82 20.23
CA PHE A 309 2.03 -9.06 21.00
C PHE A 309 3.33 -9.49 21.68
N GLU A 310 4.19 -10.19 20.93
CA GLU A 310 5.22 -11.06 21.47
C GLU A 310 6.23 -10.36 22.39
N PHE A 311 6.84 -9.26 21.91
CA PHE A 311 7.99 -8.67 22.59
C PHE A 311 7.63 -8.09 23.97
N ASN A 312 6.36 -7.71 24.17
CA ASN A 312 5.85 -7.30 25.47
C ASN A 312 6.02 -8.40 26.51
N TYR A 313 5.65 -9.64 26.18
CA TYR A 313 5.77 -10.76 27.11
C TYR A 313 7.23 -11.11 27.40
N HIS A 314 8.12 -10.98 26.41
CA HIS A 314 9.56 -11.16 26.63
C HIS A 314 10.10 -10.12 27.64
N ILE A 315 9.65 -8.87 27.57
CA ILE A 315 10.01 -7.82 28.54
C ILE A 315 9.42 -8.12 29.93
N LEU A 316 8.12 -8.46 30.01
CA LEU A 316 7.44 -8.80 31.27
C LEU A 316 8.04 -10.03 31.96
N ALA A 317 8.61 -10.97 31.20
CA ALA A 317 9.31 -12.13 31.75
C ALA A 317 10.67 -11.77 32.37
N LYS A 318 11.32 -10.70 31.90
CA LYS A 318 12.67 -10.32 32.35
C LYS A 318 12.69 -9.21 33.39
N ARG A 319 11.63 -8.40 33.49
CA ARG A 319 11.54 -7.26 34.41
C ARG A 319 10.20 -7.25 35.13
N SER A 320 10.21 -6.86 36.41
CA SER A 320 8.99 -6.83 37.21
C SER A 320 8.29 -5.48 37.07
N PHE A 321 6.97 -5.50 36.98
CA PHE A 321 6.16 -4.29 36.93
C PHE A 321 5.00 -4.39 37.91
N GLU A 322 4.57 -3.25 38.42
CA GLU A 322 3.38 -3.20 39.27
C GLU A 322 2.11 -3.33 38.43
N ARG A 323 2.13 -2.82 37.20
CA ARG A 323 1.07 -2.96 36.21
C ARG A 323 1.65 -2.91 34.81
N ALA A 324 0.98 -3.56 33.86
CA ALA A 324 1.30 -3.55 32.45
C ALA A 324 0.07 -3.24 31.62
N TYR A 325 0.18 -2.28 30.71
CA TYR A 325 -0.79 -2.00 29.65
C TYR A 325 -0.19 -2.51 28.34
N ILE A 326 -0.83 -3.51 27.73
CA ILE A 326 -0.45 -4.02 26.41
C ILE A 326 -1.53 -3.59 25.43
N CYS A 327 -1.13 -2.84 24.42
CA CYS A 327 -2.01 -2.16 23.49
C CYS A 327 -1.88 -2.73 22.08
N ASP A 328 -2.97 -2.78 21.35
CA ASP A 328 -2.95 -3.07 19.92
C ASP A 328 -4.06 -2.29 19.20
N ILE A 329 -3.83 -1.94 17.93
CA ILE A 329 -4.84 -1.27 17.11
C ILE A 329 -5.87 -2.27 16.58
N HIS A 330 -5.48 -3.55 16.45
CA HIS A 330 -6.27 -4.54 15.75
C HIS A 330 -7.24 -5.28 16.70
N PRO A 331 -8.56 -5.23 16.48
CA PRO A 331 -9.52 -5.88 17.36
C PRO A 331 -9.35 -7.40 17.50
N SER A 332 -8.88 -8.10 16.44
CA SER A 332 -8.63 -9.55 16.52
C SER A 332 -7.54 -9.91 17.53
N MET A 333 -6.59 -8.99 17.78
CA MET A 333 -5.57 -9.17 18.80
C MET A 333 -6.19 -9.21 20.20
N ILE A 334 -7.27 -8.48 20.46
CA ILE A 334 -7.95 -8.49 21.75
C ILE A 334 -8.62 -9.82 22.04
N ALA A 335 -9.20 -10.47 21.03
CA ALA A 335 -9.72 -11.83 21.17
C ALA A 335 -8.59 -12.80 21.54
N LEU A 336 -7.45 -12.70 20.87
CA LEU A 336 -6.26 -13.50 21.17
C LEU A 336 -5.72 -13.22 22.59
N TYR A 337 -5.57 -11.95 22.97
CA TYR A 337 -5.13 -11.53 24.31
C TYR A 337 -6.03 -12.07 25.42
N SER A 338 -7.35 -12.05 25.21
CA SER A 338 -8.32 -12.58 26.16
C SER A 338 -8.11 -14.08 26.36
N TRP A 339 -7.95 -14.82 25.26
CA TRP A 339 -7.65 -16.25 25.33
C TRP A 339 -6.29 -16.51 25.99
N VAL A 340 -5.24 -15.74 25.66
CA VAL A 340 -3.90 -15.91 26.26
C VAL A 340 -3.97 -15.74 27.77
N LYS A 341 -4.69 -14.72 28.26
CA LYS A 341 -4.93 -14.53 29.70
C LYS A 341 -5.58 -15.76 30.32
N GLU A 342 -6.67 -16.26 29.74
CA GLU A 342 -7.39 -17.45 30.23
C GLU A 342 -6.49 -18.70 30.23
N GLY A 343 -5.77 -18.93 29.13
CA GLY A 343 -4.86 -20.05 28.94
C GLY A 343 -3.72 -20.03 29.96
N VAL A 344 -3.07 -18.89 30.17
CA VAL A 344 -1.96 -18.74 31.14
C VAL A 344 -2.45 -18.95 32.57
N VAL A 345 -3.62 -18.40 32.93
CA VAL A 345 -4.20 -18.61 34.27
C VAL A 345 -4.55 -20.08 34.49
N ALA A 346 -5.14 -20.73 33.50
CA ALA A 346 -5.63 -22.10 33.55
C ALA A 346 -4.53 -23.18 33.43
N THR A 347 -3.27 -22.81 33.22
CA THR A 347 -2.16 -23.76 33.08
C THR A 347 -1.03 -23.43 34.04
N GLU A 348 -0.63 -24.41 34.85
CA GLU A 348 0.42 -24.24 35.86
C GLU A 348 1.82 -24.29 35.25
N SER A 349 2.01 -25.08 34.19
CA SER A 349 3.28 -25.23 33.49
C SER A 349 3.26 -24.59 32.10
N ARG A 350 4.46 -24.20 31.66
CA ARG A 350 4.74 -23.63 30.35
C ARG A 350 4.40 -24.62 29.23
N GLU A 351 4.71 -25.90 29.40
CA GLU A 351 4.42 -26.95 28.41
C GLU A 351 2.91 -27.12 28.21
N ALA A 352 2.14 -27.12 29.31
CA ALA A 352 0.69 -27.22 29.24
C ALA A 352 0.08 -26.00 28.54
N PHE A 353 0.62 -24.80 28.78
CA PHE A 353 0.21 -23.60 28.06
C PHE A 353 0.50 -23.72 26.56
N ILE A 354 1.74 -24.08 26.18
CA ILE A 354 2.15 -24.20 24.78
C ILE A 354 1.25 -25.21 24.04
N GLN A 355 0.95 -26.36 24.65
CA GLN A 355 0.08 -27.36 24.05
C GLN A 355 -1.32 -26.79 23.81
N LYS A 356 -1.93 -26.15 24.83
CA LYS A 356 -3.26 -25.53 24.66
C LYS A 356 -3.26 -24.40 23.65
N PHE A 357 -2.18 -23.62 23.60
CA PHE A 357 -2.04 -22.51 22.65
C PHE A 357 -1.97 -23.02 21.21
N HIS A 358 -1.24 -24.11 21.00
CA HIS A 358 -1.24 -24.84 19.74
C HIS A 358 -2.64 -25.33 19.37
N GLU A 359 -3.30 -26.07 20.27
CA GLU A 359 -4.65 -26.59 20.03
C GLU A 359 -5.65 -25.47 19.69
N GLU A 360 -5.64 -24.37 20.43
CA GLU A 360 -6.53 -23.24 20.21
C GLU A 360 -6.37 -22.62 18.83
N LEU A 361 -5.13 -22.29 18.43
CA LEU A 361 -4.88 -21.62 17.15
C LEU A 361 -5.25 -22.51 15.95
N PHE A 362 -5.11 -23.83 16.10
CA PHE A 362 -5.50 -24.79 15.07
C PHE A 362 -7.02 -25.01 15.00
N VAL A 363 -7.69 -25.15 16.14
CA VAL A 363 -9.14 -25.44 16.20
C VAL A 363 -9.95 -24.20 15.82
N ASN A 364 -9.56 -23.02 16.31
CA ASN A 364 -10.28 -21.77 16.13
C ASN A 364 -9.61 -20.87 15.09
N LYS A 365 -9.00 -21.47 14.04
CA LYS A 365 -8.25 -20.73 13.02
C LYS A 365 -9.09 -19.63 12.37
N GLU A 366 -10.36 -19.88 12.05
CA GLU A 366 -11.25 -18.90 11.41
C GLU A 366 -11.53 -17.68 12.30
N ARG A 367 -11.50 -17.86 13.63
CA ARG A 367 -11.71 -16.78 14.59
C ARG A 367 -10.53 -15.80 14.62
N TYR A 368 -9.32 -16.34 14.57
CA TYR A 368 -8.09 -15.55 14.69
C TYR A 368 -7.57 -15.13 13.32
N PHE A 369 -7.82 -15.92 12.29
CA PHE A 369 -7.41 -15.71 10.91
C PHE A 369 -8.65 -15.72 10.00
N PRO A 370 -9.50 -14.68 10.05
CA PRO A 370 -10.76 -14.65 9.31
C PRO A 370 -10.56 -14.64 7.79
N ASP A 371 -9.46 -14.04 7.32
CA ASP A 371 -9.07 -14.05 5.89
C ASP A 371 -8.25 -15.30 5.51
N ALA A 372 -8.27 -16.35 6.36
CA ALA A 372 -7.55 -17.60 6.10
C ALA A 372 -8.07 -18.38 4.89
N ASP A 373 -9.15 -17.95 4.24
CA ASP A 373 -9.58 -18.52 2.96
C ASP A 373 -8.50 -18.30 1.87
N GLU A 374 -7.63 -17.31 2.04
CA GLU A 374 -6.43 -17.09 1.22
C GLU A 374 -5.24 -17.97 1.64
N PHE A 375 -5.27 -18.50 2.87
CA PHE A 375 -4.26 -19.41 3.38
C PHE A 375 -4.66 -20.86 3.11
N THR A 376 -3.83 -21.57 2.34
CA THR A 376 -3.94 -23.02 2.34
C THR A 376 -3.73 -23.56 3.77
N ASP A 377 -4.46 -24.61 4.15
CA ASP A 377 -4.27 -25.30 5.44
C ASP A 377 -2.78 -25.58 5.72
N GLU A 378 -2.00 -25.88 4.67
CA GLU A 378 -0.57 -26.11 4.72
C GLU A 378 0.25 -24.89 5.15
N MET A 379 -0.09 -23.70 4.63
CA MET A 379 0.60 -22.44 4.97
C MET A 379 0.40 -22.07 6.42
N LEU A 380 -0.83 -22.18 6.93
CA LEU A 380 -1.13 -21.89 8.33
C LEU A 380 -0.41 -22.88 9.26
N VAL A 381 -0.40 -24.18 8.92
CA VAL A 381 0.35 -25.19 9.67
C VAL A 381 1.84 -24.84 9.70
N GLY A 382 2.41 -24.42 8.56
CA GLY A 382 3.81 -23.99 8.46
C GLY A 382 4.11 -22.79 9.35
N TYR A 383 3.32 -21.72 9.24
CA TYR A 383 3.45 -20.53 10.07
C TYR A 383 3.36 -20.85 11.56
N LEU A 384 2.37 -21.63 11.99
CA LEU A 384 2.23 -22.00 13.40
C LEU A 384 3.42 -22.83 13.89
N LYS A 385 3.95 -23.76 13.08
CA LYS A 385 5.18 -24.48 13.42
C LYS A 385 6.36 -23.53 13.64
N ASP A 386 6.52 -22.53 12.79
CA ASP A 386 7.59 -21.53 12.93
C ASP A 386 7.40 -20.69 14.19
N VAL A 387 6.16 -20.31 14.53
CA VAL A 387 5.83 -19.62 15.78
C VAL A 387 6.23 -20.46 17.01
N PHE A 388 5.87 -21.75 17.04
CA PHE A 388 6.23 -22.63 18.17
C PHE A 388 7.72 -22.95 18.23
N TYR A 389 8.36 -23.11 17.07
CA TYR A 389 9.81 -23.25 16.98
C TYR A 389 10.50 -21.99 17.51
N HIS A 390 10.01 -20.80 17.14
CA HIS A 390 10.51 -19.52 17.66
C HIS A 390 10.37 -19.48 19.17
N TYR A 391 9.18 -19.71 19.73
CA TYR A 391 8.95 -19.67 21.17
C TYR A 391 9.79 -20.67 21.97
N SER A 392 10.12 -21.83 21.38
CA SER A 392 10.91 -22.88 22.04
C SER A 392 12.43 -22.69 21.90
N THR A 393 12.90 -22.07 20.83
CA THR A 393 14.33 -21.90 20.55
C THR A 393 14.86 -20.54 20.94
N TYR A 394 14.04 -19.49 20.81
CA TYR A 394 14.46 -18.11 21.03
C TYR A 394 14.89 -17.88 22.50
N PRO A 395 16.15 -17.46 22.77
CA PRO A 395 16.69 -17.42 24.13
C PRO A 395 15.96 -16.48 25.10
N TYR A 396 15.32 -15.44 24.55
CA TYR A 396 14.62 -14.43 25.35
C TYR A 396 13.10 -14.64 25.37
N SER A 397 12.62 -15.74 24.79
CA SER A 397 11.21 -16.06 24.79
C SER A 397 10.67 -16.20 26.21
N TRP A 398 9.54 -15.57 26.51
CA TRP A 398 8.83 -15.77 27.79
C TRP A 398 8.38 -17.22 27.99
N LEU A 399 8.28 -17.98 26.90
CA LEU A 399 7.99 -19.41 26.85
C LEU A 399 9.25 -20.27 26.73
N LYS A 400 10.46 -19.73 26.98
CA LYS A 400 11.69 -20.51 26.98
C LYS A 400 11.90 -21.31 28.27
N GLU A 401 11.60 -20.69 29.40
CA GLU A 401 11.92 -21.19 30.75
C GLU A 401 10.68 -21.11 31.64
N ASP A 402 10.51 -22.07 32.55
CA ASP A 402 9.38 -22.10 33.48
C ASP A 402 9.34 -20.87 34.39
N ALA A 403 10.51 -20.36 34.79
CA ALA A 403 10.60 -19.14 35.59
C ALA A 403 10.11 -17.90 34.83
N SER A 404 10.38 -17.82 33.51
CA SER A 404 9.93 -16.73 32.66
C SER A 404 8.40 -16.78 32.48
N TYR A 405 7.87 -17.97 32.21
CA TYR A 405 6.42 -18.22 32.14
C TYR A 405 5.73 -17.90 33.48
N ALA A 406 6.25 -18.39 34.60
CA ALA A 406 5.68 -18.18 35.93
C ALA A 406 5.59 -16.70 36.30
N ARG A 407 6.56 -15.87 35.89
CA ARG A 407 6.51 -14.41 36.10
C ARG A 407 5.32 -13.78 35.37
N VAL A 408 5.16 -14.08 34.08
CA VAL A 408 4.02 -13.59 33.28
C VAL A 408 2.70 -14.11 33.86
N ARG A 409 2.65 -15.39 34.24
CA ARG A 409 1.48 -16.00 34.88
C ARG A 409 1.07 -15.30 36.16
N ASN A 410 2.03 -14.98 37.04
CA ASN A 410 1.74 -14.27 38.29
C ASN A 410 1.20 -12.86 38.02
N LEU A 411 1.70 -12.15 36.99
CA LEU A 411 1.13 -10.87 36.59
C LEU A 411 -0.35 -11.01 36.18
N TYR A 412 -0.72 -12.08 35.47
CA TYR A 412 -2.12 -12.34 35.14
C TYR A 412 -2.98 -12.72 36.34
N LEU A 413 -2.48 -13.59 37.22
CA LEU A 413 -3.19 -14.00 38.44
C LEU A 413 -3.47 -12.83 39.37
N ASP A 414 -2.53 -11.90 39.46
CA ASP A 414 -2.67 -10.67 40.25
C ASP A 414 -3.46 -9.58 39.51
N ASN A 415 -3.99 -9.88 38.32
CA ASN A 415 -4.69 -8.94 37.44
C ASN A 415 -3.90 -7.66 37.16
N ARG A 416 -2.58 -7.79 37.00
CA ARG A 416 -1.63 -6.70 36.73
C ARG A 416 -1.40 -6.44 35.24
N ILE A 417 -1.93 -7.26 34.34
CA ILE A 417 -1.88 -7.04 32.88
C ILE A 417 -3.27 -6.63 32.39
N GLU A 418 -3.34 -5.50 31.70
CA GLU A 418 -4.53 -5.00 31.01
C GLU A 418 -4.26 -4.90 29.51
N HIS A 419 -5.16 -5.49 28.72
CA HIS A 419 -5.11 -5.43 27.27
C HIS A 419 -6.06 -4.37 26.75
N LEU A 420 -5.60 -3.51 25.86
CA LEU A 420 -6.36 -2.36 25.35
C LEU A 420 -6.37 -2.32 23.83
N THR A 421 -7.53 -2.06 23.24
CA THR A 421 -7.59 -1.59 21.85
C THR A 421 -7.24 -0.11 21.86
N LEU A 422 -6.08 0.26 21.34
CA LEU A 422 -5.59 1.62 21.44
C LEU A 422 -4.67 1.96 20.27
N ASN A 423 -4.94 3.10 19.63
CA ASN A 423 -4.14 3.68 18.56
C ASN A 423 -3.32 4.86 19.12
N LEU A 424 -2.00 4.69 19.17
CA LEU A 424 -1.06 5.70 19.68
C LEU A 424 -1.22 7.07 19.00
N ALA A 425 -1.59 7.09 17.72
CA ALA A 425 -1.68 8.30 16.91
C ALA A 425 -3.06 8.99 16.96
N ARG A 426 -4.09 8.33 17.51
CA ARG A 426 -5.48 8.84 17.45
C ARG A 426 -6.18 8.90 18.81
N ASP A 427 -5.84 8.02 19.75
CA ASP A 427 -6.59 7.86 21.00
C ASP A 427 -6.05 8.70 22.16
N GLY A 428 -5.78 9.99 21.89
CA GLY A 428 -5.13 10.88 22.87
C GLY A 428 -5.89 11.03 24.19
N GLY A 429 -7.22 11.02 24.16
CA GLY A 429 -8.05 11.06 25.36
C GLY A 429 -7.79 9.88 26.29
N ARG A 430 -7.80 8.65 25.75
CA ARG A 430 -7.59 7.43 26.53
C ARG A 430 -6.15 7.33 27.06
N ILE A 431 -5.17 7.75 26.27
CA ILE A 431 -3.76 7.77 26.68
C ILE A 431 -3.54 8.76 27.82
N ALA A 432 -4.15 9.95 27.74
CA ALA A 432 -4.09 10.94 28.81
C ALA A 432 -4.73 10.43 30.11
N GLU A 433 -5.86 9.71 30.04
CA GLU A 433 -6.47 9.06 31.21
C GLU A 433 -5.54 8.07 31.88
N ILE A 434 -4.90 7.19 31.10
CA ILE A 434 -3.96 6.18 31.61
C ILE A 434 -2.75 6.86 32.27
N SER A 435 -2.20 7.89 31.62
CA SER A 435 -1.10 8.67 32.19
C SER A 435 -1.49 9.30 33.53
N GLN A 436 -2.67 9.92 33.61
CA GLN A 436 -3.18 10.50 34.85
C GLN A 436 -3.41 9.46 35.94
N GLU A 437 -3.91 8.26 35.60
CA GLU A 437 -4.08 7.16 36.56
C GLU A 437 -2.75 6.76 37.20
N VAL A 438 -1.71 6.57 36.38
CA VAL A 438 -0.34 6.23 36.83
C VAL A 438 0.23 7.35 37.71
N GLN A 439 0.08 8.61 37.31
CA GLN A 439 0.56 9.76 38.07
C GLN A 439 -0.18 9.95 39.41
N ARG A 440 -1.51 9.74 39.46
CA ARG A 440 -2.30 9.77 40.71
C ARG A 440 -1.83 8.70 41.69
N GLY A 441 -1.42 7.54 41.18
CA GLY A 441 -0.78 6.49 41.97
C GLY A 441 0.63 6.82 42.46
N LYS A 442 1.18 8.01 42.12
CA LYS A 442 2.57 8.41 42.34
C LYS A 442 3.58 7.42 41.72
N LYS A 443 3.21 6.82 40.59
CA LYS A 443 4.02 5.88 39.82
C LYS A 443 4.53 6.54 38.55
N PHE A 444 5.46 5.86 37.89
CA PHE A 444 6.03 6.27 36.62
C PHE A 444 6.00 5.10 35.64
N PHE A 445 5.92 5.40 34.35
CA PHE A 445 6.20 4.41 33.32
C PHE A 445 7.70 4.11 33.35
N ASP A 446 8.04 2.85 33.63
CA ASP A 446 9.41 2.36 33.61
C ASP A 446 9.85 2.12 32.17
N ILE A 447 9.03 1.40 31.40
CA ILE A 447 9.26 1.15 29.98
C ILE A 447 8.02 1.52 29.16
N VAL A 448 8.25 2.25 28.07
CA VAL A 448 7.29 2.49 27.00
C VAL A 448 7.82 1.85 25.71
N TYR A 449 7.18 0.76 25.27
CA TYR A 449 7.56 0.03 24.06
C TYR A 449 6.60 0.34 22.90
N ILE A 450 7.11 0.93 21.82
CA ILE A 450 6.27 1.45 20.72
C ILE A 450 6.51 0.78 19.37
N THR A 451 7.24 -0.35 19.34
CA THR A 451 7.57 -1.06 18.08
C THR A 451 8.10 -0.07 17.02
N ASN A 452 7.75 -0.27 15.75
CA ASN A 452 8.01 0.65 14.63
C ASN A 452 6.79 1.53 14.29
N ILE A 453 5.83 1.73 15.20
CA ILE A 453 4.62 2.55 14.96
C ILE A 453 4.99 3.92 14.43
N ALA A 454 6.00 4.56 15.03
CA ALA A 454 6.37 5.91 14.63
C ALA A 454 7.06 5.99 13.26
N GLU A 455 7.72 4.90 12.80
CA GLU A 455 8.15 4.79 11.40
C GLU A 455 6.92 4.76 10.49
N TRP A 456 5.92 3.92 10.80
CA TRP A 456 4.71 3.80 10.00
C TRP A 456 3.86 5.07 9.95
N VAL A 457 3.58 5.69 11.10
CA VAL A 457 2.78 6.93 11.17
C VAL A 457 3.47 8.04 10.39
N ARG A 458 4.80 8.19 10.52
CA ARG A 458 5.55 9.20 9.79
C ARG A 458 5.40 9.07 8.27
N PHE A 459 5.34 7.84 7.76
CA PHE A 459 5.29 7.61 6.32
C PHE A 459 3.87 7.47 5.73
N LYS A 460 2.95 6.87 6.47
CA LYS A 460 1.60 6.54 5.98
C LYS A 460 0.49 7.43 6.53
N ASP A 461 0.72 8.09 7.66
CA ASP A 461 -0.31 8.88 8.35
C ASP A 461 0.29 10.16 8.95
N TYR A 462 0.99 10.91 8.09
CA TYR A 462 1.79 12.08 8.48
C TYR A 462 0.98 13.10 9.30
N ASP A 463 -0.29 13.28 8.94
CA ASP A 463 -1.21 14.21 9.61
C ASP A 463 -1.45 13.86 11.09
N HIS A 464 -1.28 12.60 11.48
CA HIS A 464 -1.43 12.13 12.86
C HIS A 464 -0.10 11.98 13.61
N TYR A 465 1.03 12.30 12.98
CA TYR A 465 2.35 12.18 13.60
C TYR A 465 2.50 13.10 14.83
N ASP A 466 2.03 14.34 14.75
CA ASP A 466 2.10 15.29 15.88
C ASP A 466 1.21 14.86 17.05
N THR A 467 0.06 14.25 16.76
CA THR A 467 -0.83 13.67 17.77
C THR A 467 -0.17 12.47 18.45
N MET A 468 0.44 11.57 17.68
CA MET A 468 1.22 10.45 18.20
C MET A 468 2.35 10.94 19.13
N VAL A 469 3.09 11.97 18.69
CA VAL A 469 4.15 12.60 19.48
C VAL A 469 3.61 13.14 20.80
N THR A 470 2.51 13.89 20.76
CA THR A 470 1.87 14.47 21.96
C THR A 470 1.43 13.37 22.93
N ASN A 471 0.82 12.31 22.39
CA ASN A 471 0.38 11.17 23.17
C ASN A 471 1.55 10.44 23.82
N LEU A 472 2.62 10.19 23.07
CA LEU A 472 3.83 9.57 23.60
C LEU A 472 4.43 10.44 24.71
N GLN A 473 4.59 11.75 24.50
CA GLN A 473 5.11 12.68 25.52
C GLN A 473 4.32 12.63 26.83
N SER A 474 2.99 12.42 26.78
CA SER A 474 2.18 12.28 27.98
C SER A 474 2.52 11.05 28.83
N LEU A 475 3.15 10.02 28.23
CA LEU A 475 3.60 8.81 28.92
C LEU A 475 5.05 8.92 29.41
N LEU A 476 5.84 9.87 28.92
CA LEU A 476 7.27 9.95 29.20
C LEU A 476 7.60 10.82 30.41
N SER A 477 8.61 10.39 31.15
CA SER A 477 9.31 11.17 32.17
C SER A 477 10.82 11.05 31.96
N ASP A 478 11.60 11.81 32.72
CA ASP A 478 13.07 11.71 32.75
C ASP A 478 13.57 10.32 33.17
N LYS A 479 12.73 9.52 33.83
CA LYS A 479 13.04 8.16 34.27
C LYS A 479 12.58 7.07 33.28
N THR A 480 11.72 7.42 32.35
CA THR A 480 11.09 6.44 31.45
C THR A 480 12.08 5.97 30.39
N THR A 481 12.15 4.65 30.20
CA THR A 481 12.93 4.07 29.11
C THR A 481 12.02 3.81 27.91
N VAL A 482 12.34 4.41 26.77
CA VAL A 482 11.64 4.13 25.52
C VAL A 482 12.34 2.98 24.80
N VAL A 483 11.54 2.01 24.35
CA VAL A 483 11.99 0.97 23.42
C VAL A 483 11.23 1.17 22.12
N ASP A 484 11.94 1.49 21.06
CA ASP A 484 11.39 1.66 19.71
C ASP A 484 12.15 0.77 18.74
N SER A 485 11.60 0.62 17.54
CA SER A 485 12.17 -0.18 16.47
C SER A 485 12.17 0.64 15.20
N LYS A 486 13.34 0.74 14.56
CA LYS A 486 13.53 1.54 13.35
C LYS A 486 14.33 0.74 12.34
N ARG A 487 13.97 0.81 11.07
CA ARG A 487 14.82 0.29 10.00
C ARG A 487 16.01 1.22 9.76
N GLU A 488 17.18 0.66 9.42
CA GLU A 488 18.37 1.45 9.07
C GLU A 488 18.11 2.39 7.87
N ARG A 489 17.23 1.98 6.96
CA ARG A 489 16.71 2.80 5.87
C ARG A 489 15.20 2.63 5.80
N PRO A 490 14.44 3.67 5.41
CA PRO A 490 12.99 3.57 5.24
C PRO A 490 12.64 2.32 4.42
N PHE A 491 11.77 1.48 4.97
CA PHE A 491 11.24 0.28 4.31
C PHE A 491 12.25 -0.81 3.91
N LYS A 492 13.54 -0.67 4.22
CA LYS A 492 14.55 -1.69 3.92
C LYS A 492 14.91 -2.53 5.15
N GLY A 493 14.79 -3.84 5.01
CA GLY A 493 15.17 -4.80 6.03
C GLY A 493 14.20 -4.87 7.21
N TYR A 494 14.62 -5.59 8.24
CA TYR A 494 13.88 -5.72 9.48
C TYR A 494 14.07 -4.48 10.35
N ALA A 495 13.01 -4.05 11.03
CA ALA A 495 13.15 -3.00 12.04
C ALA A 495 14.08 -3.51 13.15
N HIS A 496 15.00 -2.66 13.59
CA HIS A 496 15.93 -2.99 14.66
C HIS A 496 15.46 -2.31 15.94
N SER A 497 15.06 -3.10 16.92
CA SER A 497 14.69 -2.64 18.26
C SER A 497 15.91 -2.07 18.96
N ARG A 498 15.70 -0.97 19.67
CA ARG A 498 16.73 -0.26 20.42
C ARG A 498 16.12 0.38 21.66
N VAL A 499 17.00 0.71 22.62
CA VAL A 499 16.65 1.58 23.72
C VAL A 499 16.94 3.02 23.30
N THR A 500 15.91 3.87 23.29
CA THR A 500 16.07 5.31 23.05
C THR A 500 16.33 6.01 24.39
N GLU A 501 17.41 6.79 24.45
CA GLU A 501 17.84 7.51 25.65
C GLU A 501 17.32 8.95 25.68
N GLY A 502 16.80 9.36 26.85
CA GLY A 502 16.33 10.72 27.13
C GLY A 502 14.83 10.93 26.92
N THR A 503 14.33 12.11 27.31
CA THR A 503 12.96 12.57 27.01
C THR A 503 12.77 12.98 25.55
N LEU A 504 13.83 12.84 24.75
CA LEU A 504 13.78 13.15 23.33
C LEU A 504 13.00 12.04 22.65
N LEU A 505 11.94 12.45 21.93
CA LEU A 505 11.23 11.57 21.02
C LEU A 505 12.25 10.87 20.13
N PRO A 506 12.03 9.59 19.79
CA PRO A 506 13.00 8.89 18.98
C PRO A 506 13.21 9.66 17.67
N ASP A 507 14.48 9.81 17.29
CA ASP A 507 14.83 10.53 16.07
C ASP A 507 14.38 9.69 14.87
N PHE A 508 13.14 9.91 14.46
CA PHE A 508 12.55 9.33 13.26
C PHE A 508 12.88 10.17 12.03
N THR A 509 13.78 11.17 12.12
CA THR A 509 14.26 11.82 10.92
C THR A 509 14.97 10.77 10.06
N PHE A 510 14.34 10.48 8.94
CA PHE A 510 15.02 9.90 7.80
C PHE A 510 15.39 11.09 6.92
N PRO A 511 16.63 11.16 6.40
CA PRO A 511 16.95 12.18 5.42
C PRO A 511 16.05 11.96 4.19
N PHE A 512 14.97 12.74 4.08
CA PHE A 512 14.14 12.89 2.87
C PHE A 512 14.94 13.40 1.66
N VAL A 513 16.23 13.71 1.86
CA VAL A 513 17.22 14.08 0.85
C VAL A 513 17.19 13.14 -0.35
N TYR A 514 16.80 11.87 -0.19
CA TYR A 514 16.83 10.91 -1.29
C TYR A 514 15.88 11.25 -2.46
N GLU A 515 14.64 11.66 -2.23
CA GLU A 515 13.69 11.87 -3.34
C GLU A 515 13.88 13.18 -4.09
N GLU A 516 14.10 14.29 -3.39
CA GLU A 516 14.39 15.58 -4.05
C GLU A 516 15.75 15.56 -4.77
N ASP A 517 16.80 14.96 -4.19
CA ASP A 517 18.08 14.84 -4.91
C ASP A 517 17.97 13.87 -6.10
N LEU A 518 17.14 12.83 -6.03
CA LEU A 518 16.88 11.95 -7.17
C LEU A 518 16.17 12.68 -8.31
N LEU A 519 15.08 13.40 -8.02
CA LEU A 519 14.39 14.27 -8.98
C LEU A 519 15.34 15.31 -9.60
N ARG A 520 16.21 15.90 -8.77
CA ARG A 520 17.19 16.89 -9.20
C ARG A 520 18.30 16.28 -10.06
N LYS A 521 18.76 15.06 -9.75
CA LYS A 521 19.74 14.31 -10.56
C LYS A 521 19.14 13.89 -11.90
N TYR A 522 17.91 13.37 -11.92
CA TYR A 522 17.21 12.99 -13.15
C TYR A 522 17.03 14.19 -14.09
N ARG A 523 16.49 15.31 -13.58
CA ARG A 523 16.32 16.55 -14.36
C ARG A 523 17.64 17.11 -14.91
N ARG A 524 18.75 16.92 -14.20
CA ARG A 524 20.10 17.32 -14.65
C ARG A 524 20.67 16.38 -15.71
N ALA A 525 20.41 15.07 -15.61
CA ALA A 525 20.87 14.07 -16.56
C ALA A 525 20.11 14.12 -17.90
N HIS A 526 18.85 14.59 -17.88
CA HIS A 526 17.99 14.64 -19.06
C HIS A 526 17.47 16.07 -19.35
N PRO A 527 18.34 17.07 -19.58
CA PRO A 527 17.95 18.48 -19.71
C PRO A 527 17.12 18.78 -20.98
N GLN A 528 17.11 17.86 -21.95
CA GLN A 528 16.34 17.95 -23.19
C GLN A 528 14.88 17.49 -23.02
N ARG A 529 14.56 16.75 -21.95
CA ARG A 529 13.22 16.24 -21.69
C ARG A 529 12.44 17.28 -20.91
N ARG A 530 11.72 18.09 -21.69
CA ARG A 530 10.88 19.17 -21.19
C ARG A 530 9.57 18.59 -20.65
N PRO A 531 8.88 19.26 -19.71
CA PRO A 531 7.53 18.88 -19.30
C PRO A 531 6.66 18.68 -20.54
N VAL A 532 5.77 17.68 -20.53
CA VAL A 532 4.88 17.31 -21.66
C VAL A 532 4.22 18.55 -22.31
N ARG A 533 3.92 19.58 -21.51
CA ARG A 533 3.45 20.91 -21.95
C ARG A 533 4.31 21.64 -23.01
N GLN A 534 5.60 21.35 -23.14
CA GLN A 534 6.52 21.98 -24.10
C GLN A 534 6.76 21.15 -25.36
N ILE A 535 6.49 19.83 -25.35
CA ILE A 535 6.57 18.97 -26.53
C ILE A 535 5.45 19.34 -27.52
N PHE A 536 4.26 19.67 -27.00
CA PHE A 536 3.09 20.01 -27.82
C PHE A 536 3.12 21.36 -28.52
N ARG A 537 4.00 22.30 -28.12
CA ARG A 537 4.18 23.56 -28.86
C ARG A 537 4.99 23.40 -30.14
N LEU A 538 5.92 22.44 -30.18
CA LEU A 538 6.83 22.27 -31.32
C LEU A 538 6.18 21.51 -32.49
N ASN A 539 5.25 20.58 -32.21
CA ASN A 539 4.51 19.86 -33.26
C ASN A 539 3.32 20.63 -33.84
N SER A 540 2.92 21.75 -33.25
CA SER A 540 1.94 22.68 -33.84
C SER A 540 2.58 23.77 -34.72
N GLU A 541 3.91 23.88 -34.68
CA GLU A 541 4.70 24.87 -35.42
C GLU A 541 5.55 24.25 -36.55
N ALA A 542 5.50 22.92 -36.72
CA ALA A 542 6.05 22.15 -37.84
C ALA A 542 4.90 21.55 -38.66
#